data_AF-A0A522YHT1-F1
#
_entry.id   AF-A0A522YHT1-F1
#
_cell.length_a   1.000
_cell.length_b   1.000
_cell.length_c   1.000
_cell.angle_alpha   90.00
_cell.angle_beta   90.00
_cell.angle_gamma   90.00
#
_symmetry.space_group_name_H-M   'P 1'
#
loop_
_entity.id
_entity.type
_entity.pdbx_description
1 polymer ?
#
loop_
_entity_poly.entity_id
_entity_poly.type
_entity_poly.pdbx_seq_one_letter_code
_entity_poly.pdbx_strand_id
1 'polypeptide(L)'
;AKHDYENILVTRAVDGDTLKLETGERVRLIGIDTPEMHESEKLYRDSRKTGRDIESIKALGRKSYAFTRNLVENKRVRLEFDVEKYDKYKRLLAYAYLKDDGTFVNAKIVEDGFASLLTIPPNVKYADLFLNLYQAARENKRGLWNGG
;
A
#
# COMPACT_ATOMS: atom_id res chain seq x y z
N ALA A 1 4.64 24.26 -4.86
CA ALA A 1 3.48 23.36 -4.69
C ALA A 1 2.63 23.88 -3.54
N LYS A 2 1.30 23.66 -3.52
CA LYS A 2 0.40 24.18 -2.47
C LYS A 2 0.67 23.57 -1.08
N HIS A 3 1.34 22.43 -1.03
CA HIS A 3 1.68 21.68 0.18
C HIS A 3 3.15 21.23 0.14
N ASP A 4 3.78 21.12 1.31
CA ASP A 4 5.12 20.56 1.48
C ASP A 4 5.04 19.02 1.56
N TYR A 5 5.24 18.36 0.42
CA TYR A 5 5.25 16.90 0.36
C TYR A 5 6.60 16.27 0.76
N GLU A 6 7.61 17.08 1.10
CA GLU A 6 8.90 16.60 1.61
C GLU A 6 8.85 16.32 3.12
N ASN A 7 7.78 16.77 3.78
CA ASN A 7 7.57 16.62 5.21
C ASN A 7 6.09 16.76 5.59
N ILE A 8 5.28 15.76 5.25
CA ILE A 8 3.83 15.79 5.49
C ILE A 8 3.39 14.73 6.50
N LEU A 9 2.52 15.10 7.44
CA LEU A 9 1.99 14.17 8.44
C LEU A 9 0.95 13.23 7.82
N VAL A 10 1.09 11.93 8.10
CA VAL A 10 0.05 10.93 7.86
C VAL A 10 -0.87 10.88 9.08
N THR A 11 -2.12 11.32 8.91
CA THR A 11 -3.11 11.37 9.99
C THR A 11 -3.76 10.02 10.24
N ARG A 12 -3.93 9.20 9.20
CA ARG A 12 -4.40 7.82 9.34
C ARG A 12 -4.09 6.96 8.11
N ALA A 13 -4.02 5.64 8.31
CA ALA A 13 -4.23 4.69 7.23
C ALA A 13 -5.73 4.59 6.93
N VAL A 14 -6.12 4.54 5.66
CA VAL A 14 -7.52 4.35 5.23
C VAL A 14 -7.79 2.86 5.00
N ASP A 15 -6.84 2.17 4.37
CA ASP A 15 -6.74 0.73 4.19
C ASP A 15 -5.24 0.37 4.12
N GLY A 16 -4.86 -0.81 3.62
CA GLY A 16 -3.47 -1.26 3.60
C GLY A 16 -2.55 -0.50 2.62
N ASP A 17 -3.10 0.22 1.64
CA ASP A 17 -2.33 0.91 0.59
C ASP A 17 -2.77 2.36 0.33
N THR A 18 -3.72 2.87 1.13
CA THR A 18 -4.23 4.23 1.04
C THR A 18 -3.98 4.97 2.35
N LEU A 19 -3.33 6.13 2.27
CA LEU A 19 -3.03 7.01 3.40
C LEU A 19 -3.89 8.27 3.35
N LYS A 20 -4.18 8.87 4.51
CA LYS A 20 -4.76 10.21 4.62
C LYS A 20 -3.75 11.18 5.25
N LEU A 21 -3.51 12.30 4.58
CA LEU A 21 -2.56 13.33 5.02
C LEU A 21 -3.22 14.38 5.92
N GLU A 22 -2.42 15.20 6.59
CA GLU A 22 -2.90 16.36 7.38
C GLU A 22 -3.61 17.42 6.51
N THR A 23 -3.31 17.46 5.22
CA THR A 23 -4.00 18.31 4.23
C THR A 23 -5.42 17.81 3.91
N GLY A 24 -5.77 16.60 4.37
CA GLY A 24 -7.01 15.91 4.02
C GLY A 24 -6.94 15.10 2.73
N GLU A 25 -5.87 15.26 1.94
CA GLU A 25 -5.62 14.50 0.71
C GLU A 25 -5.45 13.01 1.00
N ARG A 26 -5.85 12.19 0.04
CA ARG A 26 -5.62 10.74 0.05
C ARG A 26 -4.47 10.39 -0.88
N VAL A 27 -3.57 9.53 -0.42
CA VAL A 27 -2.48 8.98 -1.20
C VAL A 27 -2.74 7.51 -1.43
N ARG A 28 -2.78 7.08 -2.68
CA ARG A 28 -2.70 5.68 -3.08
C ARG A 28 -1.24 5.33 -3.33
N LEU A 29 -0.73 4.36 -2.60
CA LEU A 29 0.63 3.87 -2.73
C LEU A 29 0.81 3.18 -4.10
N ILE A 30 1.78 3.66 -4.88
CA ILE A 30 2.08 3.13 -6.22
C ILE A 30 2.72 1.73 -6.09
N GLY A 31 2.41 0.86 -7.04
CA GLY A 31 3.08 -0.43 -7.23
C GLY A 31 2.56 -1.56 -6.35
N ILE A 32 1.69 -1.25 -5.38
CA ILE A 32 1.21 -2.22 -4.38
C ILE A 32 -0.31 -2.23 -4.31
N ASP A 33 -0.87 -3.38 -3.94
CA ASP A 33 -2.30 -3.56 -3.69
C ASP A 33 -2.54 -4.50 -2.52
N THR A 34 -3.38 -4.08 -1.59
CA THR A 34 -3.73 -4.85 -0.40
C THR A 34 -5.11 -5.49 -0.53
N PRO A 35 -5.37 -6.62 0.16
CA PRO A 35 -6.70 -7.21 0.19
C PRO A 35 -7.72 -6.24 0.78
N GLU A 36 -8.94 -6.24 0.23
CA GLU A 36 -10.03 -5.39 0.68
C GLU A 36 -10.54 -5.82 2.06
N MET A 37 -10.75 -4.86 2.96
CA MET A 37 -11.32 -5.11 4.30
C MET A 37 -12.82 -4.76 4.40
N HIS A 38 -13.37 -4.10 3.39
CA HIS A 38 -14.77 -3.72 3.26
C HIS A 38 -15.37 -4.32 2.00
N GLU A 39 -16.70 -4.43 1.96
CA GLU A 39 -17.38 -4.95 0.78
C GLU A 39 -17.20 -4.03 -0.42
N SER A 40 -16.73 -4.61 -1.52
CA SER A 40 -16.47 -3.92 -2.77
C SER A 40 -16.49 -4.92 -3.93
N GLU A 41 -16.69 -4.42 -5.15
CA GLU A 41 -16.59 -5.23 -6.37
C GLU A 41 -15.25 -5.96 -6.50
N LYS A 42 -14.17 -5.36 -5.98
CA LYS A 42 -12.85 -5.99 -5.95
C LYS A 42 -12.83 -7.18 -4.99
N LEU A 43 -13.37 -7.04 -3.78
CA LEU A 43 -13.47 -8.14 -2.80
C LEU A 43 -14.17 -9.36 -3.40
N TYR A 44 -15.32 -9.15 -4.06
CA TYR A 44 -16.08 -10.23 -4.69
C TYR A 44 -15.33 -10.86 -5.87
N ARG A 45 -14.61 -10.06 -6.66
CA ARG A 45 -13.77 -10.54 -7.75
C ARG A 45 -12.60 -11.38 -7.24
N ASP A 46 -11.95 -10.94 -6.18
CA ASP A 46 -10.82 -11.65 -5.58
C ASP A 46 -11.28 -12.97 -4.99
N SER A 47 -12.42 -13.00 -4.31
CA SER A 47 -13.04 -14.24 -3.80
C SER A 47 -13.27 -15.25 -4.93
N ARG A 48 -13.88 -14.84 -6.05
CA ARG A 48 -14.08 -15.71 -7.23
C ARG A 48 -12.75 -16.18 -7.83
N LYS A 49 -11.75 -15.30 -7.89
CA LYS A 49 -10.45 -15.61 -8.51
C LYS A 49 -9.61 -16.56 -7.67
N THR A 50 -9.61 -16.41 -6.34
CA THR A 50 -8.76 -17.19 -5.45
C THR A 50 -9.48 -18.38 -4.83
N GLY A 51 -10.80 -18.48 -4.95
CA GLY A 51 -11.64 -19.47 -4.26
C GLY A 51 -11.68 -19.27 -2.73
N ARG A 52 -11.22 -18.12 -2.23
CA ARG A 52 -11.26 -17.81 -0.79
C ARG A 52 -12.60 -17.19 -0.46
N ASP A 53 -13.16 -17.53 0.69
CA ASP A 53 -14.36 -16.89 1.17
C ASP A 53 -14.11 -15.40 1.50
N ILE A 54 -15.19 -14.63 1.52
CA ILE A 54 -15.17 -13.18 1.70
C ILE A 54 -14.55 -12.79 3.05
N GLU A 55 -14.84 -13.53 4.12
CA GLU A 55 -14.35 -13.18 5.46
C GLU A 55 -12.86 -13.47 5.62
N SER A 56 -12.36 -14.53 4.98
CA SER A 56 -10.92 -14.78 4.87
C SER A 56 -10.19 -13.64 4.17
N ILE A 57 -10.72 -13.11 3.06
CA ILE A 57 -10.09 -11.97 2.37
C ILE A 57 -10.15 -10.70 3.24
N LYS A 58 -11.28 -10.41 3.87
CA LYS A 58 -11.40 -9.27 4.80
C LYS A 58 -10.42 -9.40 5.98
N ALA A 59 -10.19 -10.62 6.48
CA ALA A 59 -9.22 -10.85 7.55
C ALA A 59 -7.78 -10.52 7.11
N LEU A 60 -7.40 -10.88 5.89
CA LEU A 60 -6.10 -10.50 5.31
C LEU A 60 -6.00 -8.98 5.09
N GLY A 61 -7.10 -8.35 4.67
CA GLY A 61 -7.18 -6.89 4.54
C GLY A 61 -6.97 -6.19 5.88
N ARG A 62 -7.61 -6.68 6.95
CA ARG A 62 -7.41 -6.16 8.32
C ARG A 62 -5.96 -6.32 8.79
N LYS A 63 -5.29 -7.42 8.48
CA LYS A 63 -3.86 -7.62 8.79
C LYS A 63 -2.98 -6.60 8.07
N SER A 64 -3.23 -6.39 6.77
CA SER A 64 -2.49 -5.44 5.93
C SER A 64 -2.69 -4.00 6.39
N TYR A 65 -3.95 -3.64 6.68
CA TYR A 65 -4.29 -2.35 7.29
C TYR A 65 -3.57 -2.15 8.62
N ALA A 66 -3.60 -3.11 9.54
CA ALA A 66 -2.96 -2.99 10.84
C ALA A 66 -1.44 -2.80 10.70
N PHE A 67 -0.79 -3.50 9.77
CA PHE A 67 0.62 -3.31 9.48
C PHE A 67 0.92 -1.90 8.99
N THR A 68 0.25 -1.44 7.93
CA THR A 68 0.45 -0.10 7.36
C THR A 68 0.16 0.97 8.40
N ARG A 69 -0.93 0.82 9.16
CA ARG A 69 -1.32 1.71 10.26
C ARG A 69 -0.18 1.92 11.26
N ASN A 70 0.36 0.82 11.80
CA ASN A 70 1.45 0.87 12.78
C ASN A 70 2.74 1.45 12.18
N LEU A 71 2.96 1.25 10.88
CA LEU A 71 4.13 1.75 10.18
C LEU A 71 4.09 3.28 10.01
N VAL A 72 2.93 3.86 9.69
CA VAL A 72 2.84 5.24 9.15
C VAL A 72 2.02 6.23 9.98
N GLU A 73 1.06 5.80 10.81
CA GLU A 73 0.18 6.74 11.51
C GLU A 73 0.94 7.65 12.48
N ASN A 74 0.55 8.93 12.49
CA ASN A 74 1.18 9.97 13.30
C ASN A 74 2.67 10.19 13.00
N LYS A 75 3.16 9.68 11.86
CA LYS A 75 4.52 9.92 11.38
C LYS A 75 4.52 10.86 10.18
N ARG A 76 5.65 11.53 10.01
CA ARG A 76 5.91 12.41 8.87
C ARG A 76 6.55 11.61 7.74
N VAL A 77 6.12 11.88 6.52
CA VAL A 77 6.63 11.22 5.31
C VAL A 77 7.08 12.24 4.28
N ARG A 78 8.02 11.83 3.44
CA ARG A 78 8.28 12.42 2.13
C ARG A 78 7.52 11.61 1.08
N LEU A 79 6.78 12.29 0.21
CA LEU A 79 6.12 11.67 -0.93
C LEU A 79 6.94 11.93 -2.19
N GLU A 80 7.26 10.84 -2.88
CA GLU A 80 7.87 10.88 -4.20
C GLU A 80 6.82 10.50 -5.25
N PHE A 81 6.57 11.40 -6.18
CA PHE A 81 5.63 11.18 -7.28
C PHE A 81 6.34 10.51 -8.46
N ASP A 82 5.55 9.83 -9.28
CA ASP A 82 5.97 9.28 -10.57
C ASP A 82 5.36 10.11 -11.72
N VAL A 83 5.40 9.62 -12.95
CA VAL A 83 4.91 10.32 -14.16
C VAL A 83 3.50 10.90 -13.99
N GLU A 84 2.56 10.10 -13.48
CA GLU A 84 1.20 10.54 -13.16
C GLU A 84 1.03 10.77 -11.66
N LYS A 85 0.67 12.00 -11.30
CA LYS A 85 0.48 12.40 -9.90
C LYS A 85 -0.89 12.04 -9.32
N TYR A 86 -1.92 11.90 -10.16
CA TYR A 86 -3.29 11.69 -9.70
C TYR A 86 -3.96 10.54 -10.44
N ASP A 87 -4.77 9.76 -9.73
CA ASP A 87 -5.66 8.81 -10.36
C ASP A 87 -7.00 9.45 -10.79
N LYS A 88 -7.85 8.68 -11.46
CA LYS A 88 -9.19 9.10 -11.89
C LYS A 88 -10.12 9.50 -10.73
N TYR A 89 -9.82 9.07 -9.51
CA TYR A 89 -10.56 9.41 -8.29
C TYR A 89 -9.94 10.61 -7.55
N LYS A 90 -8.99 11.31 -8.16
CA LYS A 90 -8.28 12.47 -7.61
C LYS A 90 -7.48 12.15 -6.34
N ARG A 91 -7.09 10.89 -6.13
CA ARG A 91 -6.09 10.53 -5.11
C ARG A 91 -4.70 10.86 -5.64
N LEU A 92 -3.80 11.28 -4.76
CA LEU A 92 -2.38 11.36 -5.05
C LEU A 92 -1.83 9.95 -5.29
N LEU A 93 -1.01 9.77 -6.31
CA LEU A 93 -0.24 8.55 -6.57
C LEU A 93 1.20 8.81 -6.14
N ALA A 94 1.68 8.12 -5.10
CA ALA A 94 3.04 8.34 -4.61
C ALA A 94 3.71 7.10 -4.02
N TYR A 95 5.03 7.18 -3.94
CA TYR A 95 5.90 6.40 -3.08
C TYR A 95 6.12 7.17 -1.78
N ALA A 96 6.00 6.53 -0.63
CA ALA A 96 6.14 7.19 0.67
C ALA A 96 7.41 6.74 1.41
N TYR A 97 8.14 7.69 1.98
CA TYR A 97 9.32 7.44 2.81
C TYR A 97 9.11 8.05 4.19
N LEU A 98 9.33 7.27 5.26
CA LEU A 98 9.30 7.83 6.60
C LEU A 98 10.47 8.82 6.79
N LYS A 99 10.21 9.94 7.46
CA LYS A 99 11.21 11.01 7.67
C LYS A 99 12.18 10.74 8.81
N ASP A 100 11.82 9.86 9.74
CA ASP A 100 12.62 9.49 10.90
C ASP A 100 13.85 8.67 10.50
N ASP A 101 13.66 7.62 9.70
CA ASP A 101 14.72 6.66 9.35
C ASP A 101 14.89 6.42 7.84
N GLY A 102 14.05 7.03 7.00
CA GLY A 102 14.11 6.86 5.54
C GLY A 102 13.42 5.58 5.03
N THR A 103 12.69 4.84 5.88
CA THR A 103 11.99 3.61 5.49
C THR A 103 11.08 3.85 4.29
N PHE A 104 11.33 3.11 3.22
CA PHE A 104 10.46 3.11 2.04
C PHE A 104 9.20 2.29 2.33
N VAL A 105 8.11 2.97 2.66
CA VAL A 105 6.83 2.39 3.11
C VAL A 105 6.30 1.35 2.11
N ASN A 106 6.25 1.68 0.81
CA ASN A 106 5.73 0.76 -0.20
C ASN A 106 6.54 -0.55 -0.24
N ALA A 107 7.88 -0.42 -0.26
CA ALA A 107 8.78 -1.56 -0.26
C ALA A 107 8.63 -2.39 1.02
N LYS A 108 8.51 -1.74 2.18
CA LYS A 108 8.39 -2.42 3.48
C LYS A 108 7.10 -3.25 3.59
N ILE A 109 5.98 -2.74 3.08
CA ILE A 109 4.71 -3.47 3.04
C ILE A 109 4.83 -4.74 2.17
N VAL A 110 5.51 -4.65 1.02
CA VAL A 110 5.73 -5.80 0.13
C VAL A 110 6.71 -6.80 0.73
N GLU A 111 7.84 -6.32 1.24
CA GLU A 111 8.90 -7.11 1.87
C GLU A 111 8.39 -7.97 3.03
N ASP A 112 7.51 -7.40 3.86
CA ASP A 112 6.92 -8.09 5.00
C ASP A 112 5.67 -8.92 4.61
N GLY A 113 5.32 -8.94 3.33
CA GLY A 113 4.30 -9.82 2.76
C GLY A 113 2.86 -9.35 2.98
N PHE A 114 2.64 -8.04 3.13
CA PHE A 114 1.31 -7.44 3.36
C PHE A 114 0.64 -6.83 2.13
N ALA A 115 1.30 -6.87 0.96
CA ALA A 115 0.71 -6.45 -0.31
C ALA A 115 1.06 -7.38 -1.47
N SER A 116 0.20 -7.39 -2.48
CA SER A 116 0.48 -7.89 -3.83
C SER A 116 0.98 -6.76 -4.73
N LEU A 117 1.51 -7.12 -5.89
CA LEU A 117 2.00 -6.15 -6.88
C LEU A 117 0.85 -5.60 -7.71
N LEU A 118 0.88 -4.28 -7.95
CA LEU A 118 -0.02 -3.59 -8.86
C LEU A 118 0.78 -2.63 -9.75
N THR A 119 1.22 -3.13 -10.90
CA THR A 119 2.01 -2.36 -11.87
C THR A 119 1.07 -1.70 -12.88
N ILE A 120 1.00 -0.38 -12.88
CA ILE A 120 0.16 0.41 -13.80
C ILE A 120 1.04 1.46 -14.48
N PRO A 121 1.38 1.31 -15.77
CA PRO A 121 2.07 2.35 -16.53
C PRO A 121 1.28 3.66 -16.57
N PRO A 122 1.96 4.82 -16.59
CA PRO A 122 3.41 5.01 -16.65
C PRO A 122 4.13 4.94 -15.29
N ASN A 123 3.41 4.73 -14.19
CA ASN A 123 3.97 4.77 -12.83
C ASN A 123 4.61 3.43 -12.41
N VAL A 124 5.79 3.16 -12.94
CA VAL A 124 6.48 1.85 -12.79
C VAL A 124 7.91 1.97 -12.27
N LYS A 125 8.31 3.13 -11.74
CA LYS A 125 9.69 3.43 -11.33
C LYS A 125 10.35 2.35 -10.45
N TYR A 126 9.60 1.70 -9.56
CA TYR A 126 10.11 0.68 -8.64
C TYR A 126 9.53 -0.73 -8.89
N ALA A 127 9.01 -1.01 -10.09
CA ALA A 127 8.37 -2.29 -10.40
C ALA A 127 9.29 -3.50 -10.15
N ASP A 128 10.54 -3.44 -10.62
CA ASP A 128 11.51 -4.53 -10.45
C ASP A 128 11.90 -4.75 -8.99
N LEU A 129 12.05 -3.68 -8.22
CA LEU A 129 12.31 -3.75 -6.78
C LEU A 129 11.15 -4.47 -6.06
N PHE A 130 9.92 -4.06 -6.33
CA PHE A 130 8.77 -4.69 -5.69
C PHE A 130 8.61 -6.15 -6.11
N LEU A 131 8.91 -6.48 -7.38
CA LEU A 131 8.88 -7.87 -7.84
C LEU A 131 9.83 -8.76 -7.03
N ASN A 132 11.07 -8.32 -6.82
CA ASN A 132 12.07 -9.07 -6.06
C ASN A 132 11.65 -9.22 -4.58
N LEU A 133 11.18 -8.14 -3.95
CA LEU A 133 10.69 -8.18 -2.56
C LEU A 133 9.49 -9.10 -2.40
N TYR A 134 8.56 -9.07 -3.36
CA TYR A 134 7.37 -9.90 -3.34
C TYR A 134 7.71 -11.40 -3.46
N GLN A 135 8.63 -11.75 -4.36
CA GLN A 135 9.12 -13.12 -4.50
C GLN A 135 9.76 -13.60 -3.19
N ALA A 136 10.68 -12.81 -2.63
CA ALA A 136 11.34 -13.13 -1.36
C ALA A 136 10.32 -13.28 -0.21
N ALA A 137 9.33 -12.40 -0.11
CA ALA A 137 8.29 -12.49 0.92
C ALA A 137 7.47 -13.79 0.82
N ARG A 138 7.17 -14.24 -0.40
CA ARG A 138 6.46 -15.51 -0.64
C ARG A 138 7.30 -16.72 -0.29
N GLU A 139 8.56 -16.76 -0.73
CA GLU A 139 9.50 -17.85 -0.44
C GLU A 139 9.71 -18.01 1.07
N ASN A 140 9.83 -16.88 1.78
CA ASN A 140 10.01 -16.86 3.23
C ASN A 140 8.69 -16.90 4.03
N LYS A 141 7.54 -17.12 3.36
CA LYS A 141 6.22 -17.21 3.99
C LYS A 141 5.90 -16.05 4.95
N ARG A 142 6.30 -14.83 4.59
CA ARG A 142 6.08 -13.63 5.43
C ARG A 142 4.64 -13.13 5.36
N GLY A 143 4.19 -12.43 6.39
CA GLY A 143 2.90 -11.72 6.38
C GLY A 143 1.71 -12.59 6.00
N LEU A 144 1.06 -12.25 4.88
CA LEU A 144 -0.12 -12.94 4.36
C LEU A 144 0.18 -14.33 3.77
N TRP A 145 1.45 -14.66 3.59
CA TRP A 145 1.92 -15.96 3.10
C TRP A 145 2.19 -16.97 4.24
N ASN A 146 2.08 -16.54 5.49
CA ASN A 146 2.26 -17.42 6.65
C ASN A 146 1.01 -18.29 6.85
N GLY A 147 1.15 -19.62 6.74
CA GLY A 147 0.05 -20.57 6.90
C GLY A 147 -0.56 -21.11 5.60
N GLY A 148 0.25 -21.33 4.57
CA GLY A 148 -0.13 -22.22 3.46
C GLY A 148 -0.34 -23.66 3.92
#